data_AF-A0A971A652-F1
#
_entry.id   AF-A0A971A652-F1
#
_cell.length_a   1.000
_cell.length_b   1.000
_cell.length_c   1.000
_cell.angle_alpha   90.00
_cell.angle_beta   90.00
_cell.angle_gamma   90.00
#
_symmetry.space_group_name_H-M   'P 1'
#
loop_
_entity.id
_entity.type
_entity.pdbx_description
1 polymer ?
#
loop_
_entity_poly.entity_id
_entity_poly.type
_entity_poly.pdbx_seq_one_letter_code
_entity_poly.pdbx_strand_id
1 'polypeptide(L)'
;MDHPSITFPVRGYNTFNICDTVPYRIQFYSSQKLFYDLGCTFRYSEESNDVTSKSIDFSICSNIPVQTGPTTYLINQSLFFKRLAQSIPDSDDVVQRKFISLDLRLFVASQPMKVFMDTYFSDNENGYQLWNCFHNGIGLFALKTSSVLDNLKLDQRSLDTLASGSYTRDLKFIKW
;
A
#
# COMPACT_ATOMS: atom_id res chain seq x y z
N MET A 1 23.67 -11.34 8.06
CA MET A 1 22.24 -11.66 7.94
C MET A 1 21.86 -11.31 6.52
N ASP A 2 21.49 -12.29 5.69
CA ASP A 2 21.08 -12.00 4.32
C ASP A 2 19.74 -11.28 4.34
N HIS A 3 19.72 -10.06 3.83
CA HIS A 3 18.48 -9.31 3.68
C HIS A 3 17.60 -10.00 2.63
N PRO A 4 16.28 -10.10 2.86
CA PRO A 4 15.37 -10.64 1.85
C PRO A 4 15.47 -9.82 0.58
N SER A 5 15.73 -10.47 -0.55
CA SER A 5 15.67 -9.84 -1.86
C SER A 5 14.20 -9.64 -2.22
N ILE A 6 13.75 -8.39 -2.16
CA ILE A 6 12.43 -7.99 -2.63
C ILE A 6 12.59 -7.56 -4.09
N THR A 7 11.93 -8.26 -5.00
CA THR A 7 11.94 -7.90 -6.41
C THR A 7 10.52 -7.61 -6.81
N PHE A 8 10.18 -6.33 -6.96
CA PHE A 8 8.96 -5.98 -7.69
C PHE A 8 9.18 -6.40 -9.15
N PRO A 9 8.34 -7.27 -9.74
CA PRO A 9 8.42 -7.51 -11.16
C PRO A 9 7.94 -6.23 -11.88
N VAL A 10 8.87 -5.32 -12.14
CA VAL A 10 8.61 -4.12 -12.96
C VAL A 10 8.49 -4.61 -14.39
N ARG A 11 7.25 -4.85 -14.86
CA ARG A 11 6.98 -5.06 -16.28
C ARG A 11 7.10 -3.73 -17.02
N GLY A 12 8.33 -3.27 -17.29
CA GLY A 12 8.71 -2.32 -18.36
C GLY A 12 8.04 -0.94 -18.46
N TYR A 13 7.00 -0.67 -17.70
CA TYR A 13 6.13 0.49 -17.80
C TYR A 13 5.60 0.71 -16.39
N ASN A 14 5.76 1.90 -15.81
CA ASN A 14 5.28 2.26 -14.47
C ASN A 14 3.74 2.28 -14.38
N THR A 15 3.08 1.27 -14.94
CA THR A 15 1.63 1.11 -15.02
C THR A 15 1.24 -0.04 -14.11
N PHE A 16 0.30 0.25 -13.23
CA PHE A 16 -0.27 -0.64 -12.25
C PHE A 16 -1.63 -1.12 -12.74
N ASN A 17 -1.64 -2.35 -13.25
CA ASN A 17 -2.81 -2.97 -13.84
C ASN A 17 -3.60 -3.74 -12.77
N ILE A 18 -4.57 -3.09 -12.13
CA ILE A 18 -5.40 -3.73 -11.09
C ILE A 18 -6.51 -4.58 -11.72
N CYS A 19 -7.08 -4.09 -12.83
CA CYS A 19 -8.29 -4.64 -13.44
C CYS A 19 -8.01 -5.52 -14.67
N ASP A 20 -6.75 -5.80 -14.97
CA ASP A 20 -6.37 -6.62 -16.11
C ASP A 20 -6.66 -8.11 -15.84
N THR A 21 -6.81 -8.88 -16.91
CA THR A 21 -6.98 -10.34 -16.91
C THR A 21 -5.86 -11.06 -16.17
N VAL A 22 -4.66 -10.47 -16.17
CA VAL A 22 -3.53 -10.94 -15.37
C VAL A 22 -3.41 -10.05 -14.13
N PRO A 23 -3.76 -10.54 -12.92
CA PRO A 23 -3.67 -9.74 -11.71
C PRO A 23 -2.23 -9.31 -11.46
N TYR A 24 -2.05 -8.09 -10.93
CA TYR A 24 -0.73 -7.60 -10.55
C TYR A 24 -0.13 -8.51 -9.47
N ARG A 25 1.07 -9.04 -9.76
CA ARG A 25 1.77 -10.01 -8.92
C ARG A 25 2.96 -9.35 -8.26
N ILE A 26 3.07 -9.49 -6.95
CA ILE A 26 4.29 -9.16 -6.23
C ILE A 26 4.96 -10.48 -5.87
N GLN A 27 6.22 -10.64 -6.28
CA GLN A 27 7.03 -11.80 -5.94
C GLN A 27 8.11 -11.38 -4.97
N PHE A 28 8.32 -12.18 -3.93
CA PHE A 28 9.41 -11.97 -2.99
C PHE A 28 9.97 -13.31 -2.57
N TYR A 29 11.27 -13.30 -2.28
CA TYR A 29 12.01 -14.47 -1.84
C TYR A 29 12.48 -14.25 -0.41
N SER A 30 12.27 -15.25 0.43
CA SER A 30 12.80 -15.27 1.79
C SER A 30 13.28 -16.66 2.18
N SER A 31 14.46 -16.70 2.79
CA SER A 31 15.01 -17.89 3.45
C SER A 31 14.47 -18.05 4.89
N GLN A 32 13.74 -17.07 5.41
CA GLN A 32 13.23 -17.03 6.78
C GLN A 32 11.72 -16.75 6.83
N LYS A 33 11.08 -17.09 7.95
CA LYS A 33 9.71 -16.67 8.22
C LYS A 33 9.69 -15.17 8.50
N LEU A 34 9.27 -14.42 7.50
CA LEU A 34 9.11 -12.98 7.57
C LEU A 34 7.64 -12.62 7.42
N PHE A 35 7.33 -11.47 7.98
CA PHE A 35 6.04 -10.82 7.90
C PHE A 35 6.07 -9.77 6.80
N TYR A 36 5.00 -9.70 6.00
CA TYR A 36 4.89 -8.72 4.93
C TYR A 36 3.57 -7.97 5.01
N ASP A 37 3.68 -6.65 4.90
CA ASP A 37 2.56 -5.72 4.80
C ASP A 37 2.67 -4.92 3.51
N LEU A 38 1.56 -4.83 2.78
CA LEU A 38 1.47 -4.07 1.54
C LEU A 38 0.61 -2.83 1.76
N GLY A 39 1.24 -1.67 1.72
CA GLY A 39 0.61 -0.36 1.76
C GLY A 39 0.54 0.30 0.39
N CYS A 40 -0.35 1.28 0.28
CA CYS A 40 -0.51 2.15 -0.86
C CYS A 40 -0.52 3.62 -0.41
N THR A 41 0.26 4.45 -1.05
CA THR A 41 0.12 5.91 -1.00
C THR A 41 -0.58 6.34 -2.28
N PHE A 42 -1.82 6.83 -2.19
CA PHE A 42 -2.63 7.20 -3.33
C PHE A 42 -2.78 8.71 -3.42
N ARG A 43 -2.37 9.28 -4.55
CA ARG A 43 -2.34 10.74 -4.80
C ARG A 43 -3.40 11.13 -5.81
N TYR A 44 -4.13 12.19 -5.51
CA TYR A 44 -5.20 12.71 -6.34
C TYR A 44 -5.36 14.21 -6.12
N SER A 45 -6.03 14.90 -7.03
CA SER A 45 -6.48 16.28 -6.82
C SER A 45 -7.98 16.34 -6.64
N GLU A 46 -8.44 17.23 -5.77
CA GLU A 46 -9.85 17.57 -5.58
C GLU A 46 -10.12 18.92 -6.23
N GLU A 47 -11.19 18.99 -7.00
CA GLU A 47 -11.74 20.23 -7.53
C GLU A 47 -13.03 20.55 -6.77
N SER A 48 -13.02 21.71 -6.12
CA SER A 48 -14.16 22.30 -5.44
C SER A 48 -14.31 23.74 -5.94
N ASN A 49 -13.91 24.74 -5.15
CA ASN A 49 -13.68 26.11 -5.60
C ASN A 49 -12.24 26.31 -6.11
N ASP A 50 -11.30 25.58 -5.52
CA ASP A 50 -9.89 25.53 -5.89
C ASP A 50 -9.45 24.09 -6.17
N VAL A 51 -8.37 23.93 -6.92
CA VAL A 51 -7.73 22.63 -7.15
C VAL A 51 -6.71 22.38 -6.05
N THR A 52 -6.94 21.36 -5.23
CA THR A 52 -6.01 20.98 -4.15
C THR A 52 -5.48 19.57 -4.35
N SER A 53 -4.19 19.38 -4.13
CA SER A 53 -3.55 18.06 -4.16
C SER A 53 -3.67 17.37 -2.81
N LYS A 54 -4.07 16.10 -2.82
CA LYS A 54 -4.26 15.25 -1.64
C LYS A 54 -3.47 13.95 -1.81
N SER A 55 -3.12 13.37 -0.67
CA SER A 55 -2.51 12.04 -0.58
C SER A 55 -3.12 11.31 0.59
N ILE A 56 -3.44 10.03 0.38
CA ILE A 56 -3.91 9.15 1.45
C ILE A 56 -3.05 7.89 1.49
N ASP A 57 -2.83 7.38 2.69
CA ASP A 57 -2.11 6.12 2.92
C ASP A 57 -3.08 5.07 3.44
N PHE A 58 -3.05 3.88 2.85
CA PHE A 58 -3.87 2.76 3.33
C PHE A 58 -3.18 1.41 3.16
N SER A 59 -3.52 0.47 4.06
CA SER A 59 -3.07 -0.93 3.93
C SER A 59 -3.96 -1.66 2.92
N ILE A 60 -3.34 -2.21 1.88
CA ILE A 60 -4.00 -3.11 0.93
C ILE A 60 -4.19 -4.47 1.59
N CYS A 61 -3.12 -4.99 2.18
CA CYS A 61 -3.10 -6.27 2.85
C CYS A 61 -2.06 -6.25 3.96
N SER A 62 -2.45 -6.79 5.11
CA SER A 62 -1.54 -7.00 6.22
C SER A 62 -1.46 -8.48 6.56
N ASN A 63 -0.35 -8.90 7.13
CA ASN A 63 -0.11 -10.29 7.49
C ASN A 63 -0.10 -11.27 6.33
N ILE A 64 0.57 -10.92 5.23
CA ILE A 64 0.81 -11.88 4.14
C ILE A 64 1.71 -12.99 4.72
N PRO A 65 1.21 -14.23 4.88
CA PRO A 65 1.97 -15.30 5.48
C PRO A 65 2.98 -15.83 4.47
N VAL A 66 4.25 -15.91 4.86
CA VAL A 66 5.32 -16.34 3.96
C VAL A 66 5.91 -17.65 4.45
N GLN A 67 5.82 -18.65 3.56
CA GLN A 67 6.59 -19.88 3.70
C GLN A 67 7.98 -19.65 3.09
N THR A 68 8.97 -20.38 3.58
CA THR A 68 10.33 -20.34 3.02
C THR A 68 10.30 -20.64 1.53
N GLY A 69 10.89 -19.76 0.71
CA GLY A 69 10.89 -19.86 -0.76
C GLY A 69 10.20 -18.70 -1.47
N PRO A 70 9.95 -18.83 -2.79
CA PRO A 70 9.29 -17.79 -3.58
C PRO A 70 7.81 -17.74 -3.22
N THR A 71 7.35 -16.58 -2.77
CA THR A 71 5.94 -16.31 -2.51
C THR A 71 5.41 -15.30 -3.52
N THR A 72 4.25 -15.58 -4.08
CA THR A 72 3.54 -14.68 -5.00
C THR A 72 2.28 -14.18 -4.31
N TYR A 73 2.18 -12.87 -4.14
CA TYR A 73 0.95 -12.22 -3.68
C TYR A 73 0.20 -11.62 -4.88
N LEU A 74 -1.10 -11.91 -4.96
CA LEU A 74 -2.00 -11.36 -5.97
C LEU A 74 -2.82 -10.25 -5.34
N ILE A 75 -2.74 -9.04 -5.90
CA ILE A 75 -3.56 -7.93 -5.41
C ILE A 75 -5.01 -8.15 -5.85
N ASN A 76 -5.88 -8.34 -4.87
CA ASN A 76 -7.31 -8.47 -5.11
C ASN A 76 -7.91 -7.10 -5.44
N GLN A 77 -8.42 -6.95 -6.66
CA GLN A 77 -9.03 -5.72 -7.17
C GLN A 77 -10.14 -5.18 -6.27
N SER A 78 -11.08 -6.05 -5.86
CA SER A 78 -12.23 -5.64 -5.04
C SER A 78 -11.77 -5.16 -3.66
N LEU A 79 -10.80 -5.85 -3.05
CA LEU A 79 -10.25 -5.44 -1.77
C LEU A 79 -9.53 -4.09 -1.89
N PHE A 80 -8.72 -3.90 -2.95
CA PHE A 80 -8.01 -2.64 -3.19
C PHE A 80 -8.98 -1.46 -3.26
N PHE A 81 -9.99 -1.52 -4.13
CA PHE A 81 -10.95 -0.41 -4.30
C PHE A 81 -11.84 -0.22 -3.08
N LYS A 82 -12.19 -1.29 -2.37
CA LYS A 82 -12.91 -1.18 -1.09
C LYS A 82 -12.09 -0.45 -0.03
N ARG A 83 -10.80 -0.77 0.10
CA ARG A 83 -9.89 -0.07 1.03
C ARG A 83 -9.71 1.39 0.65
N LEU A 84 -9.52 1.67 -0.64
CA LEU A 84 -9.43 3.04 -1.14
C LEU A 84 -10.68 3.86 -0.79
N ALA A 85 -11.87 3.31 -1.04
CA ALA A 85 -13.13 3.98 -0.73
C ALA A 85 -13.33 4.24 0.78
N GLN A 86 -12.83 3.34 1.63
CA GLN A 86 -12.86 3.54 3.09
C GLN A 86 -11.87 4.61 3.57
N SER A 87 -10.83 4.91 2.79
CA SER A 87 -9.76 5.84 3.17
C SER A 87 -9.95 7.25 2.65
N ILE A 88 -10.80 7.45 1.64
CA ILE A 88 -11.15 8.78 1.14
C ILE A 88 -12.42 9.25 1.88
N PRO A 89 -12.37 10.33 2.67
CA PRO A 89 -13.55 10.87 3.30
C PRO A 89 -14.51 11.41 2.23
N ASP A 90 -15.80 11.16 2.44
CA ASP A 90 -16.83 11.80 1.63
C ASP A 90 -16.90 13.29 1.97
N SER A 91 -17.14 14.11 0.95
CA SER A 91 -17.25 15.56 1.09
C SER A 91 -18.21 16.10 0.04
N ASP A 92 -19.24 16.80 0.52
CA ASP A 92 -20.28 17.40 -0.32
C ASP A 92 -19.71 18.50 -1.22
N ASP A 93 -18.70 19.22 -0.74
CA ASP A 93 -18.07 20.35 -1.45
C ASP A 93 -17.16 19.91 -2.62
N VAL A 94 -16.77 18.64 -2.67
CA VAL A 94 -15.93 18.13 -3.76
C VAL A 94 -16.81 17.91 -4.99
N VAL A 95 -16.52 18.63 -6.07
CA VAL A 95 -17.19 18.46 -7.36
C VAL A 95 -16.66 17.21 -8.06
N GLN A 96 -15.33 17.10 -8.15
CA GLN A 96 -14.68 15.96 -8.79
C GLN A 96 -13.27 15.72 -8.29
N ARG A 97 -12.80 14.48 -8.48
CA ARG A 97 -11.45 14.03 -8.13
C ARG A 97 -10.71 13.52 -9.35
N LYS A 98 -9.42 13.83 -9.45
CA LYS A 98 -8.54 13.34 -10.53
C LYS A 98 -7.39 12.54 -9.94
N PHE A 99 -7.22 11.32 -10.42
CA PHE A 99 -6.06 10.49 -10.06
C PHE A 99 -4.75 11.11 -10.57
N ILE A 100 -3.70 11.08 -9.75
CA ILE A 100 -2.36 11.59 -10.10
C ILE A 100 -1.37 10.43 -10.23
N SER A 101 -1.14 9.71 -9.14
CA SER A 101 -0.21 8.57 -9.07
C SER A 101 -0.47 7.76 -7.80
N LEU A 102 0.14 6.59 -7.71
CA LEU A 102 0.22 5.85 -6.46
C LEU A 102 1.61 5.25 -6.26
N ASP A 103 1.94 5.01 -5.01
CA ASP A 103 3.12 4.24 -4.63
C ASP A 103 2.69 2.98 -3.90
N LEU A 104 3.32 1.85 -4.22
CA LEU A 104 3.19 0.63 -3.45
C LEU A 104 4.37 0.51 -2.51
N ARG A 105 4.09 0.26 -1.23
CA ARG A 105 5.10 0.07 -0.21
C ARG A 105 4.97 -1.33 0.37
N LEU A 106 6.00 -2.14 0.18
CA LEU A 106 6.11 -3.44 0.84
C LEU A 106 6.96 -3.25 2.09
N PHE A 107 6.37 -3.48 3.25
CA PHE A 107 7.07 -3.58 4.51
C PHE A 107 7.38 -5.04 4.81
N VAL A 108 8.58 -5.29 5.32
CA VAL A 108 9.01 -6.61 5.74
C VAL A 108 9.56 -6.53 7.15
N ALA A 109 9.09 -7.43 8.00
CA ALA A 109 9.53 -7.51 9.38
C ALA A 109 9.77 -8.95 9.82
N SER A 110 10.59 -9.15 10.84
CA SER A 110 10.72 -10.46 11.50
C SER A 110 9.47 -10.77 12.34
N GLN A 111 9.21 -12.05 12.62
CA GLN A 111 8.09 -12.44 13.49
C GLN A 111 8.13 -11.76 14.88
N PRO A 112 9.27 -11.67 15.59
CA PRO A 112 9.34 -10.92 16.84
C PRO A 112 8.97 -9.45 16.70
N MET A 113 9.41 -8.80 15.61
CA MET A 113 9.04 -7.41 15.31
C MET A 113 7.55 -7.28 15.04
N LYS A 114 6.93 -8.22 14.32
CA LYS A 114 5.47 -8.24 14.13
C LYS A 114 4.74 -8.32 15.46
N VAL A 115 5.11 -9.26 16.32
CA VAL A 115 4.49 -9.42 17.65
C VAL A 115 4.64 -8.13 18.47
N PHE A 116 5.81 -7.51 18.42
CA PHE A 116 6.06 -6.21 19.04
C PHE A 116 5.15 -5.12 18.47
N MET A 117 5.07 -4.97 17.14
CA MET A 117 4.19 -4.00 16.50
C MET A 117 2.72 -4.25 16.88
N ASP A 118 2.24 -5.48 16.79
CA ASP A 118 0.86 -5.81 17.14
C ASP A 118 0.57 -5.47 18.61
N THR A 119 1.47 -5.83 19.52
CA THR A 119 1.28 -5.57 20.96
C THR A 119 1.25 -4.08 21.26
N TYR A 120 2.18 -3.31 20.69
CA TYR A 120 2.34 -1.90 21.03
C TYR A 120 1.38 -0.96 20.27
N PHE A 121 0.96 -1.31 19.05
CA PHE A 121 0.02 -0.48 18.27
C PHE A 121 -1.46 -0.78 18.55
N SER A 122 -1.78 -1.94 19.12
CA SER A 122 -3.14 -2.24 19.56
C SER A 122 -3.56 -1.35 20.73
N ASP A 123 -2.61 -0.99 21.59
CA ASP A 123 -2.81 -0.20 22.82
C ASP A 123 -2.60 1.31 22.59
N ASN A 124 -3.23 1.85 21.54
CA ASN A 124 -3.01 3.18 20.95
C ASN A 124 -3.41 4.39 21.84
N GLU A 125 -3.14 4.35 23.15
CA GLU A 125 -3.13 5.51 24.07
C GLU A 125 -1.74 6.15 24.18
N ASN A 126 -0.68 5.42 23.84
CA ASN A 126 0.69 5.88 24.07
C ASN A 126 1.37 6.29 22.76
N GLY A 127 1.40 7.59 22.47
CA GLY A 127 2.02 8.23 21.30
C GLY A 127 3.54 8.09 21.17
N TYR A 128 4.12 6.93 21.50
CA TYR A 128 5.55 6.68 21.40
C TYR A 128 6.00 6.55 19.93
N GLN A 129 6.96 7.38 19.56
CA GLN A 129 7.69 7.25 18.31
C GLN A 129 8.69 6.09 18.41
N LEU A 130 8.42 5.00 17.70
CA LEU A 130 9.25 3.78 17.60
C LEU A 130 10.65 3.98 17.00
N TRP A 131 10.98 5.21 16.62
CA TRP A 131 12.10 5.52 15.76
C TRP A 131 13.39 5.78 16.56
N ASN A 132 13.39 5.65 17.90
CA ASN A 132 14.53 6.05 18.74
C ASN A 132 14.85 5.15 19.96
N CYS A 133 14.42 3.89 20.02
CA CYS A 133 14.81 3.01 21.13
C CYS A 133 16.21 2.38 20.92
N PHE A 134 17.26 3.19 21.11
CA PHE A 134 18.63 2.70 21.25
C PHE A 134 18.93 2.41 22.73
N HIS A 135 19.26 1.17 23.05
CA HIS A 135 19.91 0.81 24.32
C HIS A 135 21.12 -0.06 23.99
N ASN A 136 22.32 0.35 24.41
CA ASN A 136 23.59 -0.37 24.22
C ASN A 136 23.99 -0.70 22.77
N GLY A 137 23.64 0.14 21.79
CA GLY A 137 24.13 0.01 20.41
C GLY A 137 23.50 -1.13 19.58
N ILE A 138 22.59 -1.90 20.16
CA ILE A 138 21.76 -2.89 19.46
C ILE A 138 20.39 -2.25 19.23
N GLY A 139 20.18 -1.68 18.05
CA GLY A 139 18.91 -1.06 17.68
C GLY A 139 17.92 -2.06 17.05
N LEU A 140 16.64 -1.95 17.43
CA LEU A 140 15.50 -2.64 16.79
C LEU A 140 15.39 -2.39 15.27
N PHE A 141 16.10 -1.39 14.75
CA PHE A 141 16.09 -0.95 13.34
C PHE A 141 16.55 -2.02 12.34
N ALA A 142 17.28 -3.05 12.77
CA ALA A 142 17.69 -4.13 11.87
C ALA A 142 16.52 -5.06 11.46
N LEU A 143 15.34 -4.94 12.08
CA LEU A 143 14.24 -5.89 11.91
C LEU A 143 13.13 -5.43 10.97
N LYS A 144 13.18 -4.18 10.46
CA LYS A 144 12.19 -3.64 9.54
C LYS A 144 12.87 -3.10 8.29
N THR A 145 12.52 -3.65 7.13
CA THR A 145 12.90 -3.11 5.83
C THR A 145 11.65 -2.73 5.04
N SER A 146 11.78 -1.76 4.15
CA SER A 146 10.69 -1.38 3.24
C SER A 146 11.23 -1.18 1.85
N SER A 147 10.45 -1.59 0.86
CA SER A 147 10.71 -1.30 -0.53
C SER A 147 9.52 -0.57 -1.12
N VAL A 148 9.78 0.43 -1.95
CA VAL A 148 8.76 1.31 -2.53
C VAL A 148 8.87 1.21 -4.04
N LEU A 149 7.73 0.98 -4.69
CA LEU A 149 7.55 1.18 -6.12
C LEU A 149 6.72 2.45 -6.29
N ASP A 150 7.35 3.51 -6.76
CA ASP A 150 6.81 4.86 -6.74
C ASP A 150 6.24 5.31 -8.10
N ASN A 151 5.41 6.34 -8.04
CA ASN A 151 4.88 7.05 -9.19
C ASN A 151 4.19 6.16 -10.24
N LEU A 152 3.52 5.11 -9.76
CA LEU A 152 2.74 4.23 -10.61
C LEU A 152 1.51 4.96 -11.16
N LYS A 153 1.23 4.71 -12.43
CA LYS A 153 0.01 5.13 -13.13
C LYS A 153 -0.95 3.97 -13.18
N LEU A 154 -2.25 4.24 -13.11
CA LEU A 154 -3.26 3.23 -13.37
C LEU A 154 -3.43 3.06 -14.88
N ASP A 155 -3.68 1.83 -15.32
CA ASP A 155 -4.14 1.60 -16.69
C ASP A 155 -5.58 2.09 -16.89
N GLN A 156 -5.98 2.24 -18.15
CA GLN A 156 -7.30 2.76 -18.50
C GLN A 156 -8.44 1.98 -17.83
N ARG A 157 -8.35 0.65 -17.76
CA ARG A 157 -9.41 -0.17 -17.16
C ARG A 157 -9.51 0.04 -15.66
N SER A 158 -8.37 0.26 -14.99
CA SER A 158 -8.35 0.61 -13.58
C SER A 158 -8.84 2.02 -13.32
N LEU A 159 -8.60 2.98 -14.22
CA LEU A 159 -9.18 4.33 -14.16
C LEU A 159 -10.71 4.29 -14.35
N ASP A 160 -11.19 3.52 -15.32
CA ASP A 160 -12.62 3.31 -15.56
C ASP A 160 -13.30 2.71 -14.32
N THR A 161 -12.66 1.72 -13.69
CA THR A 161 -13.15 1.12 -12.45
C THR A 161 -13.06 2.09 -11.29
N LEU A 162 -12.03 2.91 -11.19
CA LEU A 162 -11.92 3.95 -10.17
C LEU A 162 -13.09 4.95 -10.28
N ALA A 163 -13.44 5.37 -11.49
CA ALA A 163 -14.53 6.32 -11.74
C ALA A 163 -15.93 5.73 -11.54
N SER A 164 -16.14 4.46 -11.93
CA SER A 164 -17.49 3.88 -12.05
C SER A 164 -17.71 2.58 -11.28
N GLY A 165 -16.71 2.12 -10.53
CA GLY A 165 -16.75 0.86 -9.80
C GLY A 165 -17.75 0.87 -8.65
N SER A 166 -18.24 -0.31 -8.28
CA SER A 166 -19.25 -0.47 -7.22
C SER A 166 -18.85 0.12 -5.87
N TYR A 167 -17.55 0.15 -5.57
CA TYR A 167 -17.00 0.72 -4.33
C TYR A 167 -16.63 2.19 -4.43
N THR A 168 -16.36 2.71 -5.65
CA THR A 168 -15.69 4.00 -5.83
C THR A 168 -16.52 5.01 -6.63
N ARG A 169 -17.66 4.62 -7.18
CA ARG A 169 -18.56 5.52 -7.93
C ARG A 169 -18.94 6.78 -7.15
N ASP A 170 -19.07 6.67 -5.83
CA ASP A 170 -19.48 7.77 -4.95
C ASP A 170 -18.30 8.69 -4.59
N LEU A 171 -17.06 8.31 -4.95
CA LEU A 171 -15.86 9.11 -4.69
C LEU A 171 -15.64 10.22 -5.72
N LYS A 172 -16.52 10.36 -6.74
CA LYS A 172 -16.49 11.44 -7.73
C LYS A 172 -15.21 11.49 -8.58
N PHE A 173 -14.58 10.35 -8.86
CA PHE A 173 -13.41 10.31 -9.77
C PHE A 173 -13.81 10.44 -11.23
N ILE A 174 -13.08 11.26 -11.98
CA ILE A 174 -13.31 11.44 -13.42
C ILE A 174 -12.66 10.36 -14.27
N LYS A 175 -13.38 9.94 -15.31
CA LYS A 175 -12.88 9.09 -16.38
C LYS A 175 -12.02 9.93 -17.33
N TRP A 176 -10.75 9.58 -17.51
CA TRP A 176 -9.82 10.21 -18.46
C TRP A 176 -9.37 9.21 -19.48
#